data_AF-A0A9P8KTG3-F1
#
_entry.id   AF-A0A9P8KTG3-F1
#
_cell.length_a   1.000
_cell.length_b   1.000
_cell.length_c   1.000
_cell.angle_alpha   90.00
_cell.angle_beta   90.00
_cell.angle_gamma   90.00
#
_symmetry.space_group_name_H-M   'P 1'
#
loop_
_entity.id
_entity.type
_entity.pdbx_description
1 polymer ?
#
loop_
_entity_poly.entity_id
_entity_poly.type
_entity_poly.pdbx_seq_one_letter_code
_entity_poly.pdbx_strand_id
1 'polypeptide(L)'
;MLQVEPPTSVSVTNGTDQNLGYLPPDQSQKRPEWLPDQNTTKQHPSSTLDAEHQILTNGKHPKRSLLQGLYSSNVVAKIWGVAAPALFKSEPPTLYPEYTKPGGTRYVFRELDFWTSGFFPGSLYLLLERERRFKRELALIQEPSVSSSTVHPMHLEFACKWWTANLHQNSTLASTHDLGFMIFPWAKLAWTLDHDVLARDTIIRASRMLASRYVPATGAIRSWDTCTTLRYSFTDPTKDFLFIIVGLIIPFS
;
A
#
# COMPACT_ATOMS: atom_id res chain seq x y z
N MET A 1 62.90 4.13 20.40
CA MET A 1 62.70 2.73 20.82
C MET A 1 61.33 2.66 21.48
N LEU A 2 60.33 2.24 20.72
CA LEU A 2 59.01 1.77 21.16
C LEU A 2 58.43 1.05 19.93
N GLN A 3 58.36 -0.27 20.04
CA GLN A 3 58.03 -1.20 18.96
C GLN A 3 56.55 -1.11 18.57
N VAL A 4 56.33 -1.19 17.27
CA VAL A 4 55.02 -1.34 16.61
C VAL A 4 54.65 -2.82 16.65
N GLU A 5 53.46 -3.15 17.18
CA GLU A 5 52.91 -4.51 17.07
C GLU A 5 52.01 -4.63 15.81
N PRO A 6 52.08 -5.76 15.07
CA PRO A 6 51.31 -5.96 13.85
C PRO A 6 49.88 -6.45 14.13
N PRO A 7 48.90 -6.15 13.25
CA PRO A 7 47.54 -6.66 13.40
C PRO A 7 47.47 -8.17 13.12
N THR A 8 46.77 -8.88 14.00
CA THR A 8 46.48 -10.30 13.92
C THR A 8 45.61 -10.64 12.70
N SER A 9 46.08 -11.60 11.90
CA SER A 9 45.36 -12.23 10.81
C SER A 9 44.20 -13.07 11.35
N VAL A 10 42.96 -12.70 11.04
CA VAL A 10 41.78 -13.54 11.29
C VAL A 10 41.46 -14.29 10.00
N SER A 11 41.50 -15.62 10.10
CA SER A 11 41.24 -16.60 9.07
C SER A 11 39.81 -16.48 8.52
N VAL A 12 39.69 -16.39 7.19
CA VAL A 12 38.41 -16.51 6.48
C VAL A 12 38.02 -17.98 6.45
N THR A 13 36.97 -18.35 7.20
CA THR A 13 36.24 -19.59 6.98
C THR A 13 34.92 -19.28 6.28
N ASN A 14 34.81 -19.73 5.03
CA ASN A 14 33.56 -19.76 4.27
C ASN A 14 32.53 -20.65 4.99
N GLY A 15 31.37 -20.09 5.31
CA GLY A 15 30.26 -20.81 5.92
C GLY A 15 28.93 -20.20 5.48
N THR A 16 28.45 -20.69 4.34
CA THR A 16 27.04 -20.90 3.93
C THR A 16 25.96 -19.91 4.42
N ASP A 17 25.32 -19.28 3.44
CA ASP A 17 23.98 -18.70 3.44
C ASP A 17 23.04 -19.29 4.50
N GLN A 18 22.63 -18.45 5.45
CA GLN A 18 21.42 -18.71 6.22
C GLN A 18 20.30 -17.82 5.69
N ASN A 19 19.41 -18.49 4.95
CA ASN A 19 18.03 -18.08 4.67
C ASN A 19 17.40 -17.41 5.90
N LEU A 20 17.12 -16.11 5.80
CA LEU A 20 16.15 -15.43 6.65
C LEU A 20 14.75 -15.87 6.21
N GLY A 21 14.36 -17.07 6.64
CA GLY A 21 13.02 -17.60 6.47
C GLY A 21 12.01 -16.80 7.29
N TYR A 22 10.99 -16.28 6.60
CA TYR A 22 9.82 -15.67 7.22
C TYR A 22 9.07 -16.70 8.08
N LEU A 23 9.08 -16.52 9.39
CA LEU A 23 8.20 -17.24 10.33
C LEU A 23 6.94 -16.39 10.55
N PRO A 24 5.73 -16.89 10.25
CA PRO A 24 4.50 -16.20 10.59
C PRO A 24 4.28 -16.23 12.12
N PRO A 25 3.60 -15.23 12.71
CA PRO A 25 3.30 -15.23 14.14
C PRO A 25 2.38 -16.40 14.53
N ASP A 26 2.67 -16.99 15.69
CA ASP A 26 1.86 -18.00 16.38
C ASP A 26 0.39 -17.54 16.46
N GLN A 27 -0.47 -18.22 15.70
CA GLN A 27 -1.92 -18.10 15.80
C GLN A 27 -2.50 -19.35 16.47
N SER A 28 -2.17 -19.55 17.74
CA SER A 28 -3.02 -20.30 18.67
C SER A 28 -4.30 -19.50 18.98
N GLN A 29 -5.15 -19.28 17.99
CA GLN A 29 -6.54 -18.83 18.20
C GLN A 29 -7.51 -19.87 17.67
N LYS A 30 -8.33 -20.37 18.60
CA LYS A 30 -9.41 -21.32 18.41
C LYS A 30 -10.36 -20.87 17.29
N ARG A 31 -10.94 -21.86 16.61
CA ARG A 31 -12.02 -21.79 15.60
C ARG A 31 -12.93 -20.56 15.78
N PRO A 32 -13.11 -19.70 14.76
CA PRO A 32 -14.12 -18.64 14.80
C PRO A 32 -15.53 -19.24 14.76
N GLU A 33 -16.31 -18.94 15.79
CA GLU A 33 -17.71 -19.34 15.98
C GLU A 33 -18.64 -18.43 15.14
N TRP A 34 -18.59 -18.52 13.81
CA TRP A 34 -19.47 -17.75 12.91
C TRP A 34 -19.98 -18.56 11.70
N LEU A 35 -20.19 -19.86 11.87
CA LEU A 35 -20.98 -20.68 10.94
C LEU A 35 -22.23 -21.16 11.67
N PRO A 36 -23.44 -20.65 11.36
CA PRO A 36 -24.65 -21.26 11.87
C PRO A 36 -24.96 -22.54 11.07
N ASP A 37 -25.25 -23.62 11.80
CA ASP A 37 -25.71 -24.89 11.27
C ASP A 37 -27.06 -24.73 10.54
N GLN A 38 -27.14 -25.26 9.32
CA GLN A 38 -28.39 -25.32 8.56
C GLN A 38 -29.29 -26.44 9.10
N ASN A 39 -30.20 -26.10 10.02
CA ASN A 39 -31.58 -26.62 10.10
C ASN A 39 -32.22 -26.22 11.43
N THR A 40 -33.24 -25.36 11.40
CA THR A 40 -34.53 -25.58 12.09
C THR A 40 -35.50 -24.43 11.84
N THR A 41 -36.68 -24.79 11.36
CA THR A 41 -37.89 -23.96 11.21
C THR A 41 -38.40 -23.49 12.57
N LYS A 42 -38.77 -22.20 12.73
CA LYS A 42 -39.98 -21.73 13.46
C LYS A 42 -40.14 -20.19 13.48
N GLN A 43 -41.22 -19.76 12.83
CA GLN A 43 -42.23 -18.74 13.17
C GLN A 43 -41.83 -17.32 13.64
N HIS A 44 -42.33 -16.34 12.87
CA HIS A 44 -42.43 -14.91 13.15
C HIS A 44 -43.25 -14.58 14.42
N PRO A 45 -42.93 -13.46 15.07
CA PRO A 45 -43.93 -12.39 15.15
C PRO A 45 -43.39 -11.03 14.69
N SER A 46 -44.34 -10.18 14.36
CA SER A 46 -44.26 -8.85 13.76
C SER A 46 -43.86 -7.75 14.73
N SER A 47 -43.41 -6.62 14.16
CA SER A 47 -43.30 -5.25 14.72
C SER A 47 -41.93 -4.82 15.29
N THR A 48 -41.02 -4.41 14.39
CA THR A 48 -40.07 -3.28 14.58
C THR A 48 -39.33 -3.02 13.27
N LEU A 49 -39.99 -2.40 12.28
CA LEU A 49 -39.37 -2.03 10.99
C LEU A 49 -39.49 -0.55 10.63
N ASP A 50 -39.92 0.30 11.57
CA ASP A 50 -40.22 1.70 11.27
C ASP A 50 -39.14 2.70 11.74
N ALA A 51 -38.02 2.24 12.31
CA ALA A 51 -37.00 3.14 12.87
C ALA A 51 -35.74 3.35 12.01
N GLU A 52 -35.45 2.48 11.03
CA GLU A 52 -34.19 2.56 10.25
C GLU A 52 -34.34 3.22 8.87
N HIS A 53 -35.56 3.55 8.44
CA HIS A 53 -35.81 4.13 7.11
C HIS A 53 -35.97 5.66 7.08
N GLN A 54 -35.68 6.38 8.18
CA GLN A 54 -35.85 7.83 8.28
C GLN A 54 -34.58 8.68 8.05
N ILE A 55 -33.44 8.10 7.64
CA ILE A 55 -32.21 8.90 7.39
C ILE A 55 -31.98 9.22 5.90
N LEU A 56 -32.77 8.68 4.97
CA LEU A 56 -32.59 8.90 3.52
C LEU A 56 -33.52 9.93 2.88
N THR A 57 -34.30 10.68 3.66
CA THR A 57 -35.14 11.77 3.14
C THR A 57 -34.53 13.12 3.46
N ASN A 58 -33.42 13.46 2.82
CA ASN A 58 -33.06 14.86 2.63
C ASN A 58 -32.56 15.03 1.19
N GLY A 59 -33.32 15.80 0.40
CA GLY A 59 -33.18 15.95 -1.06
C GLY A 59 -31.89 16.65 -1.51
N LYS A 60 -30.72 16.06 -1.22
CA LYS A 60 -29.45 16.41 -1.84
C LYS A 60 -29.14 15.36 -2.90
N HIS A 61 -28.91 15.80 -4.14
CA HIS A 61 -28.50 14.92 -5.24
C HIS A 61 -27.39 13.95 -4.77
N PRO A 62 -27.63 12.62 -4.78
CA PRO A 62 -26.73 11.66 -4.14
C PRO A 62 -25.31 11.65 -4.73
N LYS A 63 -25.17 12.02 -6.01
CA LYS A 63 -23.86 12.22 -6.65
C LYS A 63 -23.09 13.41 -6.08
N ARG A 64 -23.77 14.51 -5.74
CA ARG A 64 -23.15 15.72 -5.19
C ARG A 64 -22.69 15.51 -3.74
N SER A 65 -23.47 14.79 -2.93
CA SER A 65 -23.06 14.47 -1.55
C SER A 65 -21.88 13.49 -1.51
N LEU A 66 -21.84 12.52 -2.43
CA LEU A 66 -20.70 11.60 -2.55
C LEU A 66 -19.41 12.32 -2.95
N LEU A 67 -19.47 13.19 -3.96
CA LEU A 67 -18.33 14.02 -4.36
C LEU A 67 -17.88 14.92 -3.22
N GLN A 68 -18.81 15.56 -2.51
CA GLN A 68 -18.48 16.40 -1.36
C GLN A 68 -17.79 15.60 -0.25
N GLY A 69 -18.19 14.35 -0.02
CA GLY A 69 -17.51 13.44 0.91
C GLY A 69 -16.09 13.07 0.47
N LEU A 70 -15.94 12.65 -0.80
CA LEU A 70 -14.64 12.27 -1.39
C LEU A 70 -13.64 13.44 -1.41
N TYR A 71 -14.14 14.65 -1.68
CA TYR A 71 -13.36 15.87 -1.74
C TYR A 71 -13.38 16.66 -0.42
N SER A 72 -13.83 16.07 0.69
CA SER A 72 -13.85 16.75 1.98
C SER A 72 -12.45 17.04 2.53
N SER A 73 -12.33 18.09 3.35
CA SER A 73 -11.10 18.41 4.09
C SER A 73 -10.69 17.28 5.06
N ASN A 74 -11.65 16.48 5.51
CA ASN A 74 -11.39 15.30 6.36
C ASN A 74 -10.50 14.25 5.68
N VAL A 75 -10.64 14.06 4.36
CA VAL A 75 -9.78 13.14 3.61
C VAL A 75 -8.33 13.64 3.61
N VAL A 76 -8.15 14.93 3.35
CA VAL A 76 -6.83 15.59 3.39
C VAL A 76 -6.24 15.49 4.79
N ALA A 77 -7.01 15.82 5.83
CA ALA A 77 -6.55 15.78 7.22
C ALA A 77 -6.12 14.37 7.66
N LYS A 78 -6.83 13.33 7.24
CA LYS A 78 -6.47 11.93 7.53
C LYS A 78 -5.15 11.53 6.88
N ILE A 79 -4.99 11.79 5.59
CA ILE A 79 -3.77 11.45 4.86
C ILE A 79 -2.58 12.26 5.39
N TRP A 80 -2.78 13.57 5.56
CA TRP A 80 -1.75 14.48 6.08
C TRP A 80 -1.35 14.14 7.52
N GLY A 81 -2.31 13.77 8.37
CA GLY A 81 -2.04 13.36 9.76
C GLY A 81 -1.15 12.12 9.87
N VAL A 82 -1.16 11.24 8.86
CA VAL A 82 -0.24 10.10 8.78
C VAL A 82 1.13 10.52 8.23
N ALA A 83 1.16 11.41 7.23
CA ALA A 83 2.40 11.82 6.57
C ALA A 83 3.26 12.75 7.41
N ALA A 84 2.65 13.75 8.05
CA ALA A 84 3.34 14.86 8.71
C ALA A 84 4.34 14.42 9.80
N PRO A 85 4.03 13.45 10.69
CA PRO A 85 4.99 13.02 11.71
C PRO A 85 6.30 12.47 11.15
N ALA A 86 6.28 11.87 9.95
CA ALA A 86 7.48 11.32 9.33
C ALA A 86 8.37 12.40 8.70
N LEU A 87 7.84 13.60 8.42
CA LEU A 87 8.60 14.70 7.81
C LEU A 87 9.57 15.36 8.79
N PHE A 88 9.38 15.15 10.09
CA PHE A 88 10.26 15.67 11.15
C PHE A 88 11.39 14.70 11.54
N LYS A 89 11.49 13.55 10.87
CA LYS A 89 12.56 12.57 11.10
C LYS A 89 13.80 12.93 10.28
N SER A 90 14.97 12.48 10.75
CA SER A 90 16.25 12.69 10.06
C SER A 90 16.40 11.88 8.77
N GLU A 91 15.66 10.78 8.64
CA GLU A 91 15.75 9.85 7.52
C GLU A 91 14.37 9.55 6.91
N PRO A 92 14.32 9.27 5.59
CA PRO A 92 13.08 8.89 4.93
C PRO A 92 12.47 7.59 5.51
N PRO A 93 11.14 7.40 5.40
CA PRO A 93 10.47 6.25 5.99
C PRO A 93 10.95 4.91 5.40
N THR A 94 11.07 3.91 6.27
CA THR A 94 11.26 2.49 5.92
C THR A 94 10.04 1.64 6.27
N LEU A 95 9.04 2.26 6.92
CA LEU A 95 7.79 1.65 7.32
C LEU A 95 6.60 2.43 6.74
N TYR A 96 5.59 1.70 6.25
CA TYR A 96 4.46 2.20 5.50
C TYR A 96 3.12 1.78 6.13
N PRO A 97 2.09 2.66 6.13
CA PRO A 97 0.77 2.33 6.65
C PRO A 97 0.12 1.17 5.89
N GLU A 98 -0.36 0.14 6.60
CA GLU A 98 -1.03 -1.03 6.01
C GLU A 98 -2.53 -1.01 6.31
N TYR A 99 -2.93 -1.15 7.58
CA TYR A 99 -4.33 -1.25 7.98
C TYR A 99 -4.61 -0.64 9.35
N THR A 100 -5.89 -0.42 9.66
CA THR A 100 -6.35 -0.02 11.01
C THR A 100 -7.05 -1.20 11.67
N LYS A 101 -6.92 -1.34 12.99
CA LYS A 101 -7.68 -2.33 13.75
C LYS A 101 -9.15 -1.90 13.90
N PRO A 102 -10.11 -2.84 14.01
CA PRO A 102 -11.50 -2.49 14.32
C PRO A 102 -11.58 -1.60 15.57
N GLY A 103 -12.31 -0.48 15.47
CA GLY A 103 -12.41 0.52 16.54
C GLY A 103 -11.19 1.42 16.76
N GLY A 104 -10.09 1.21 16.01
CA GLY A 104 -8.89 2.03 16.06
C GLY A 104 -8.82 3.07 14.94
N THR A 105 -8.17 4.20 15.21
CA THR A 105 -7.91 5.27 14.23
C THR A 105 -6.47 5.31 13.74
N ARG A 106 -5.58 4.49 14.31
CA ARG A 106 -4.15 4.45 14.01
C ARG A 106 -3.82 3.29 13.08
N TYR A 107 -2.95 3.56 12.11
CA TYR A 107 -2.41 2.54 11.23
C TYR A 107 -1.41 1.64 11.96
N VAL A 108 -1.47 0.35 11.63
CA VAL A 108 -0.39 -0.60 11.76
C VAL A 108 0.51 -0.43 10.54
N PHE A 109 1.82 -0.46 10.76
CA PHE A 109 2.82 -0.22 9.72
C PHE A 109 3.54 -1.51 9.34
N ARG A 110 4.03 -1.57 8.10
CA ARG A 110 4.82 -2.66 7.52
C ARG A 110 6.07 -2.16 6.84
N GLU A 111 6.99 -3.07 6.62
CA GLU A 111 8.23 -2.89 5.89
C GLU A 111 7.97 -2.41 4.45
N LEU A 112 8.93 -1.66 3.93
CA LEU A 112 8.85 -1.05 2.61
C LEU A 112 8.75 -2.07 1.47
N ASP A 113 9.23 -3.30 1.65
CA ASP A 113 9.15 -4.39 0.68
C ASP A 113 7.81 -5.15 0.73
N PHE A 114 6.88 -4.75 1.60
CA PHE A 114 5.55 -5.31 1.64
C PHE A 114 4.65 -4.78 0.51
N TRP A 115 3.71 -5.59 0.03
CA TRP A 115 2.94 -5.33 -1.20
C TRP A 115 2.10 -4.04 -1.16
N THR A 116 1.72 -3.57 0.03
CA THR A 116 0.89 -2.36 0.19
C THR A 116 1.68 -1.05 0.27
N SER A 117 3.01 -1.12 0.27
CA SER A 117 3.90 0.04 0.50
C SER A 117 3.67 1.21 -0.47
N GLY A 118 3.24 0.94 -1.70
CA GLY A 118 3.02 1.97 -2.72
C GLY A 118 1.72 2.77 -2.60
N PHE A 119 0.71 2.28 -1.86
CA PHE A 119 -0.62 2.91 -1.83
C PHE A 119 -0.65 4.23 -1.06
N PHE A 120 -0.01 4.27 0.11
CA PHE A 120 0.02 5.48 0.92
C PHE A 120 0.72 6.65 0.21
N PRO A 121 1.95 6.52 -0.31
CA PRO A 121 2.56 7.59 -1.09
C PRO A 121 1.76 7.90 -2.36
N GLY A 122 1.13 6.92 -3.01
CA GLY A 122 0.21 7.19 -4.13
C GLY A 122 -0.94 8.13 -3.73
N SER A 123 -1.46 7.98 -2.52
CA SER A 123 -2.50 8.88 -1.98
C SER A 123 -1.98 10.31 -1.76
N LEU A 124 -0.71 10.49 -1.36
CA LEU A 124 -0.08 11.81 -1.27
C LEU A 124 0.04 12.47 -2.65
N TYR A 125 0.48 11.71 -3.66
CA TYR A 125 0.56 12.21 -5.03
C TYR A 125 -0.82 12.57 -5.60
N LEU A 126 -1.87 11.82 -5.27
CA LEU A 126 -3.25 12.16 -5.65
C LEU A 126 -3.71 13.47 -4.99
N LEU A 127 -3.34 13.73 -3.73
CA LEU A 127 -3.60 15.03 -3.09
C LEU A 127 -2.84 16.16 -3.80
N LEU A 128 -1.59 15.92 -4.18
CA LEU A 128 -0.79 16.90 -4.92
C LEU A 128 -1.36 17.19 -6.31
N GLU A 129 -1.74 16.16 -7.06
CA GLU A 129 -2.41 16.30 -8.36
C GLU A 129 -3.71 17.10 -8.21
N ARG A 130 -4.51 16.74 -7.22
CA ARG A 130 -5.76 17.40 -6.88
C ARG A 130 -5.56 18.89 -6.64
N GLU A 131 -4.59 19.27 -5.82
CA GLU A 131 -4.29 20.68 -5.53
C GLU A 131 -3.74 21.44 -6.74
N ARG A 132 -2.91 20.81 -7.57
CA ARG A 132 -2.28 21.48 -8.73
C ARG A 132 -3.20 21.58 -9.94
N ARG A 133 -3.98 20.55 -10.24
CA ARG A 133 -4.77 20.46 -11.49
C ARG A 133 -6.24 20.83 -11.32
N PHE A 134 -6.81 20.61 -10.13
CA PHE A 134 -8.26 20.69 -9.93
C PHE A 134 -8.67 21.78 -8.93
N LYS A 135 -7.78 22.73 -8.63
CA LYS A 135 -8.02 23.76 -7.59
C LYS A 135 -9.33 24.53 -7.77
N ARG A 136 -9.69 24.86 -9.01
CA ARG A 136 -10.92 25.61 -9.32
C ARG A 136 -12.15 24.76 -9.05
N GLU A 137 -12.13 23.52 -9.50
CA GLU A 137 -13.20 22.54 -9.34
C GLU A 137 -13.43 22.24 -7.85
N LEU A 138 -12.36 22.16 -7.06
CA LEU A 138 -12.46 21.99 -5.60
C LEU A 138 -13.14 23.17 -4.91
N ALA A 139 -12.83 24.39 -5.33
CA ALA A 139 -13.47 25.59 -4.79
C ALA A 139 -14.99 25.62 -5.06
N LEU A 140 -15.46 24.98 -6.13
CA LEU A 140 -16.89 24.86 -6.45
C LEU A 140 -17.60 23.77 -5.63
N ILE A 141 -16.86 22.78 -5.12
CA ILE A 141 -17.40 21.64 -4.36
C ILE A 141 -17.32 21.90 -2.85
N GLN A 142 -16.37 22.72 -2.39
CA GLN A 142 -16.20 23.06 -0.98
C GLN A 142 -17.26 24.08 -0.52
N GLU A 143 -17.79 23.86 0.69
CA GLU A 143 -18.74 24.79 1.30
C GLU A 143 -18.03 26.09 1.72
N PRO A 144 -18.61 27.27 1.47
CA PRO A 144 -18.02 28.57 1.81
C PRO A 144 -17.68 28.74 3.30
N SER A 145 -18.29 27.95 4.19
CA SER A 145 -18.18 28.09 5.66
C SER A 145 -17.00 27.34 6.28
N VAL A 146 -16.28 26.50 5.54
CA VAL A 146 -15.12 25.77 6.07
C VAL A 146 -13.85 26.54 5.73
N SER A 147 -13.21 27.13 6.76
CA SER A 147 -11.85 27.65 6.64
C SER A 147 -10.92 26.50 6.23
N SER A 148 -10.66 26.39 4.94
CA SER A 148 -9.80 25.34 4.39
C SER A 148 -8.35 25.70 4.69
N SER A 149 -7.86 25.29 5.86
CA SER A 149 -6.42 25.13 6.11
C SER A 149 -5.92 24.06 5.16
N THR A 150 -5.60 24.50 3.94
CA THR A 150 -5.18 23.66 2.83
C THR A 150 -3.68 23.46 3.00
N VAL A 151 -3.23 22.21 2.96
CA VAL A 151 -1.80 21.90 3.02
C VAL A 151 -1.15 22.55 1.81
N HIS A 152 -0.13 23.38 2.05
CA HIS A 152 0.55 24.11 0.98
C HIS A 152 1.17 23.12 -0.03
N PRO A 153 1.10 23.38 -1.36
CA PRO A 153 1.64 22.48 -2.38
C PRO A 153 3.09 22.06 -2.13
N MET A 154 3.97 22.97 -1.71
CA MET A 154 5.37 22.63 -1.37
C MET A 154 5.49 21.56 -0.26
N HIS A 155 4.60 21.59 0.73
CA HIS A 155 4.62 20.57 1.80
C HIS A 155 4.15 19.22 1.27
N LEU A 156 3.16 19.20 0.37
CA LEU A 156 2.72 17.98 -0.31
C LEU A 156 3.81 17.41 -1.21
N GLU A 157 4.49 18.26 -1.98
CA GLU A 157 5.62 17.86 -2.83
C GLU A 157 6.76 17.26 -2.01
N PHE A 158 7.14 17.92 -0.92
CA PHE A 158 8.15 17.40 -0.01
C PHE A 158 7.72 16.05 0.57
N ALA A 159 6.48 15.93 1.06
CA ALA A 159 5.97 14.67 1.58
C ALA A 159 5.96 13.55 0.53
N CYS A 160 5.56 13.85 -0.70
CA CYS A 160 5.57 12.90 -1.82
C CYS A 160 6.96 12.33 -2.05
N LYS A 161 7.97 13.21 -2.18
CA LYS A 161 9.37 12.80 -2.38
C LYS A 161 9.93 12.07 -1.15
N TRP A 162 9.65 12.57 0.04
CA TRP A 162 10.13 11.99 1.30
C TRP A 162 9.62 10.56 1.50
N TRP A 163 8.33 10.32 1.28
CA TRP A 163 7.72 9.00 1.44
C TRP A 163 8.08 8.01 0.33
N THR A 164 8.63 8.48 -0.80
CA THR A 164 9.01 7.61 -1.94
C THR A 164 10.50 7.40 -2.10
N ALA A 165 11.34 8.17 -1.39
CA ALA A 165 12.80 8.10 -1.49
C ALA A 165 13.35 6.66 -1.39
N ASN A 166 12.87 5.88 -0.42
CA ASN A 166 13.30 4.50 -0.24
C ASN A 166 12.57 3.49 -1.13
N LEU A 167 11.43 3.82 -1.76
CA LEU A 167 10.65 2.85 -2.55
C LEU A 167 11.25 2.55 -3.92
N HIS A 168 12.16 3.39 -4.42
CA HIS A 168 12.85 3.13 -5.68
C HIS A 168 13.59 1.77 -5.67
N GLN A 169 14.11 1.36 -4.50
CA GLN A 169 14.83 0.09 -4.35
C GLN A 169 13.95 -1.14 -4.63
N ASN A 170 12.63 -1.03 -4.40
CA ASN A 170 11.72 -2.17 -4.62
C ASN A 170 11.64 -2.59 -6.08
N SER A 171 11.99 -1.71 -7.02
CA SER A 171 11.93 -2.01 -8.46
C SER A 171 12.84 -3.15 -8.93
N THR A 172 13.73 -3.66 -8.07
CA THR A 172 14.56 -4.84 -8.34
C THR A 172 14.05 -6.13 -7.69
N LEU A 173 12.92 -6.09 -6.97
CA LEU A 173 12.33 -7.29 -6.38
C LEU A 173 11.84 -8.22 -7.50
N ALA A 174 12.46 -9.39 -7.60
CA ALA A 174 12.18 -10.35 -8.67
C ALA A 174 11.28 -11.51 -8.22
N SER A 175 10.98 -11.64 -6.92
CA SER A 175 10.29 -12.79 -6.33
C SER A 175 8.79 -12.62 -6.14
N THR A 176 8.22 -11.47 -6.52
CA THR A 176 6.81 -11.14 -6.32
C THR A 176 6.16 -10.49 -7.56
N HIS A 177 4.87 -10.78 -7.78
CA HIS A 177 4.03 -10.09 -8.76
C HIS A 177 3.48 -8.75 -8.25
N ASP A 178 3.61 -8.47 -6.96
CA ASP A 178 3.00 -7.30 -6.30
C ASP A 178 3.74 -6.01 -6.61
N LEU A 179 4.81 -6.09 -7.38
CA LEU A 179 5.67 -4.97 -7.70
C LEU A 179 4.91 -3.81 -8.37
N GLY A 180 3.84 -4.13 -9.12
CA GLY A 180 2.90 -3.14 -9.63
C GLY A 180 2.28 -2.27 -8.55
N PHE A 181 1.81 -2.87 -7.45
CA PHE A 181 1.21 -2.13 -6.33
C PHE A 181 2.23 -1.31 -5.55
N MET A 182 3.45 -1.81 -5.45
CA MET A 182 4.52 -1.16 -4.70
C MET A 182 5.05 0.08 -5.43
N ILE A 183 5.05 0.08 -6.77
CA ILE A 183 5.71 1.12 -7.59
C ILE A 183 4.72 2.04 -8.30
N PHE A 184 3.74 1.47 -9.01
CA PHE A 184 2.96 2.23 -9.98
C PHE A 184 2.10 3.36 -9.38
N PRO A 185 1.43 3.19 -8.21
CA PRO A 185 0.53 4.21 -7.65
C PRO A 185 1.18 5.57 -7.41
N TRP A 186 2.45 5.60 -7.00
CA TRP A 186 3.18 6.85 -6.76
C TRP A 186 4.07 7.23 -7.94
N ALA A 187 4.77 6.27 -8.57
CA ALA A 187 5.77 6.59 -9.58
C ALA A 187 5.13 7.16 -10.86
N LYS A 188 3.95 6.65 -11.24
CA LYS A 188 3.21 7.18 -12.40
C LYS A 188 2.90 8.67 -12.20
N LEU A 189 2.41 9.03 -11.02
CA LEU A 189 2.05 10.40 -10.71
C LEU A 189 3.27 11.30 -10.58
N ALA A 190 4.38 10.83 -9.99
CA ALA A 190 5.65 11.54 -9.96
C ALA A 190 6.14 11.91 -11.38
N TRP A 191 6.12 10.94 -12.31
CA TRP A 191 6.43 11.22 -13.72
C TRP A 191 5.43 12.16 -14.39
N THR A 192 4.14 11.98 -14.12
CA THR A 192 3.05 12.74 -14.77
C THR A 192 2.97 14.19 -14.29
N LEU A 193 3.33 14.46 -13.03
CA LEU A 193 3.25 15.79 -12.42
C LEU A 193 4.56 16.56 -12.55
N ASP A 194 5.70 15.91 -12.38
CA ASP A 194 7.01 16.57 -12.23
C ASP A 194 8.05 16.10 -13.26
N HIS A 195 7.69 15.20 -14.19
CA HIS A 195 8.63 14.57 -15.11
C HIS A 195 9.82 13.92 -14.39
N ASP A 196 9.57 13.34 -13.21
CA ASP A 196 10.59 12.66 -12.43
C ASP A 196 11.17 11.44 -13.19
N VAL A 197 12.38 11.63 -13.72
CA VAL A 197 13.09 10.61 -14.50
C VAL A 197 13.42 9.38 -13.65
N LEU A 198 13.73 9.55 -12.37
CA LEU A 198 14.02 8.43 -11.47
C LEU A 198 12.77 7.59 -11.24
N ALA A 199 11.60 8.22 -11.07
CA ALA A 199 10.33 7.52 -10.99
C ALA A 199 10.00 6.75 -12.28
N ARG A 200 10.20 7.37 -13.45
CA ARG A 200 10.03 6.69 -14.75
C ARG A 200 10.95 5.47 -14.89
N ASP A 201 12.22 5.63 -14.56
CA ASP A 201 13.20 4.53 -14.66
C ASP A 201 12.89 3.41 -13.66
N THR A 202 12.30 3.77 -12.50
CA THR A 202 11.80 2.82 -11.50
C THR A 202 10.62 2.01 -12.04
N ILE A 203 9.67 2.64 -12.75
CA ILE A 203 8.58 1.93 -13.44
C ILE A 203 9.16 0.96 -14.47
N ILE A 204 10.07 1.42 -15.33
CA ILE A 204 10.66 0.57 -16.38
C ILE A 204 11.39 -0.64 -15.76
N ARG A 205 12.16 -0.43 -14.70
CA ARG A 205 12.88 -1.50 -14.00
C ARG A 205 11.89 -2.50 -13.39
N ALA A 206 10.85 -2.01 -12.71
CA ALA A 206 9.80 -2.83 -12.14
C ALA A 206 9.04 -3.65 -13.21
N SER A 207 8.69 -3.02 -14.33
CA SER A 207 8.05 -3.69 -15.47
C SER A 207 8.89 -4.83 -16.03
N ARG A 208 10.21 -4.64 -16.13
CA ARG A 208 11.14 -5.70 -16.57
C ARG A 208 11.19 -6.86 -15.59
N MET A 209 11.21 -6.58 -14.28
CA MET A 209 11.19 -7.63 -13.27
C MET A 209 9.88 -8.41 -13.29
N LEU A 210 8.75 -7.71 -13.42
CA LEU A 210 7.45 -8.37 -13.55
C LEU A 210 7.36 -9.22 -14.82
N ALA A 211 7.85 -8.71 -15.96
CA ALA A 211 7.87 -9.44 -17.22
C ALA A 211 8.76 -10.70 -17.16
N SER A 212 9.88 -10.66 -16.43
CA SER A 212 10.74 -11.85 -16.27
C SER A 212 10.08 -13.00 -15.50
N ARG A 213 8.96 -12.74 -14.81
CA ARG A 213 8.16 -13.76 -14.11
C ARG A 213 7.10 -14.43 -15.00
N TYR A 214 6.99 -14.02 -16.26
CA TYR A 214 6.09 -14.65 -17.23
C TYR A 214 6.57 -16.07 -17.56
N VAL A 215 5.65 -17.04 -17.46
CA VAL A 215 5.90 -18.44 -17.81
C VAL A 215 5.11 -18.77 -19.07
N PRO A 216 5.76 -18.93 -20.24
CA PRO A 216 5.07 -19.17 -21.51
C PRO A 216 4.17 -20.40 -21.50
N ALA A 217 4.58 -21.47 -20.82
CA ALA A 217 3.82 -22.71 -20.73
C ALA A 217 2.44 -22.54 -20.06
N THR A 218 2.32 -21.59 -19.13
CA THR A 218 1.06 -21.29 -18.42
C THR A 218 0.37 -20.04 -18.96
N GLY A 219 1.05 -19.26 -19.82
CA GLY A 219 0.55 -18.00 -20.34
C GLY A 219 0.35 -16.92 -19.28
N ALA A 220 1.02 -17.03 -18.12
CA ALA A 220 0.76 -16.18 -16.96
C ALA A 220 2.04 -15.75 -16.23
N ILE A 221 1.94 -14.65 -15.48
CA ILE A 221 2.97 -14.20 -14.55
C ILE A 221 2.84 -14.98 -13.25
N ARG A 222 3.96 -15.55 -12.76
CA ARG A 222 4.03 -16.21 -11.45
C ARG A 222 3.86 -15.19 -10.31
N SER A 223 3.05 -15.54 -9.32
CA SER A 223 2.75 -14.67 -8.18
C SER A 223 3.93 -14.55 -7.23
N TRP A 224 4.19 -15.59 -6.43
CA TRP A 224 5.31 -15.65 -5.50
C TRP A 224 6.15 -16.90 -5.77
N ASP A 225 7.42 -16.85 -5.38
CA ASP A 225 8.31 -18.01 -5.50
C ASP A 225 8.09 -19.02 -4.37
N THR A 226 7.69 -18.52 -3.19
CA THR A 226 7.35 -19.33 -2.02
C THR A 226 6.09 -18.79 -1.34
N CYS A 227 5.23 -19.67 -0.86
CA CYS A 227 4.05 -19.31 -0.08
C CYS A 227 3.66 -20.44 0.86
N THR A 228 3.70 -20.18 2.17
CA THR A 228 3.31 -21.15 3.20
C THR A 228 2.10 -20.63 3.96
N THR A 229 1.03 -21.41 3.95
CA THR A 229 -0.20 -21.16 4.71
C THR A 229 -0.56 -22.40 5.53
N LEU A 230 -1.61 -22.31 6.35
CA LEU A 230 -2.15 -23.47 7.07
C LEU A 230 -2.73 -24.56 6.14
N ARG A 231 -2.94 -24.26 4.85
CA ARG A 231 -3.58 -25.18 3.89
C ARG A 231 -2.65 -25.70 2.80
N TYR A 232 -1.59 -24.97 2.49
CA TYR A 232 -0.66 -25.32 1.43
C TYR A 232 0.72 -24.73 1.70
N SER A 233 1.75 -25.40 1.18
CA SER A 233 3.14 -24.96 1.26
C SER A 233 3.75 -25.10 -0.13
N PHE A 234 4.04 -23.97 -0.76
CA PHE A 234 4.75 -23.87 -2.03
C PHE A 234 6.15 -23.37 -1.72
N THR A 235 7.17 -24.20 -1.93
CA THR A 235 8.57 -23.86 -1.61
C THR A 235 9.53 -24.09 -2.77
N ASP A 236 9.09 -24.78 -3.83
CA ASP A 236 9.92 -25.10 -4.98
C ASP A 236 9.29 -24.55 -6.28
N PRO A 237 9.81 -23.43 -6.82
CA PRO A 237 9.26 -22.82 -8.03
C PRO A 237 9.45 -23.69 -9.28
N THR A 238 10.27 -24.74 -9.24
CA THR A 238 10.43 -25.69 -10.35
C THR A 238 9.30 -26.72 -10.41
N LYS A 239 8.61 -26.95 -9.29
CA LYS A 239 7.52 -27.93 -9.17
C LYS A 239 6.15 -27.28 -9.15
N ASP A 240 6.05 -26.10 -8.54
CA ASP A 240 4.78 -25.43 -8.28
C ASP A 240 4.64 -24.16 -9.12
N PHE A 241 3.43 -23.84 -9.58
CA PHE A 241 3.11 -22.56 -10.22
C PHE A 241 1.91 -21.91 -9.52
N LEU A 242 2.16 -20.81 -8.80
CA LEU A 242 1.13 -20.05 -8.10
C LEU A 242 0.68 -18.83 -8.90
N PHE A 243 -0.62 -18.78 -9.23
CA PHE A 243 -1.26 -17.67 -9.90
C PHE A 243 -2.39 -17.09 -9.05
N ILE A 244 -2.36 -15.78 -8.81
CA ILE A 244 -3.38 -15.02 -8.08
C ILE A 244 -3.82 -13.84 -8.96
N ILE A 245 -5.13 -13.61 -9.07
CA ILE A 245 -5.79 -12.63 -9.98
C ILE A 245 -5.66 -11.19 -9.46
N VAL A 246 -4.45 -10.79 -9.07
CA VAL A 246 -4.15 -9.46 -8.51
C VAL A 246 -3.10 -8.72 -9.37
N GLY A 247 -2.41 -9.42 -10.29
CA GLY A 247 -1.17 -8.96 -10.92
C GLY A 247 -1.22 -8.11 -12.21
N LEU A 248 -2.25 -7.31 -12.50
CA LEU A 248 -2.32 -6.57 -13.79
C LEU A 248 -2.53 -5.06 -13.60
N ILE A 249 -1.56 -4.36 -13.02
CA ILE A 249 -1.60 -2.88 -12.84
C ILE A 249 -0.27 -2.19 -13.22
N ILE A 250 0.39 -2.64 -14.29
CA ILE A 250 1.29 -1.75 -15.04
C ILE A 250 0.96 -1.92 -16.53
N PRO A 251 0.28 -0.94 -17.17
CA PRO A 251 0.08 -0.98 -18.61
C PRO A 251 1.44 -0.84 -19.31
N PHE A 252 1.79 -1.82 -20.14
CA PHE A 252 2.83 -1.67 -21.15
C PHE A 252 2.22 -0.82 -22.28
N SER A 253 2.83 0.32 -22.56
CA SER A 253 2.47 1.18 -23.71
C SER A 253 3.73 1.68 -24.36
#